data_AF-A0A7T1ML11-F1
#
_entry.id   AF-A0A7T1ML11-F1
#
_cell.length_a   1.000
_cell.length_b   1.000
_cell.length_c   1.000
_cell.angle_alpha   90.00
_cell.angle_beta   90.00
_cell.angle_gamma   90.00
#
_symmetry.space_group_name_H-M   'P 1'
#
loop_
_entity.id
_entity.type
_entity.pdbx_description
1 polymer ?
#
loop_
_entity_poly.entity_id
_entity_poly.type
_entity_poly.pdbx_seq_one_letter_code
_entity_poly.pdbx_strand_id
1 'polypeptide(L)'
;MGPVQKSQTTSHDSQLLPRLLDPENEHDFVWADSAYSGECFEDLLSLGGFESLIHEKGARNHPLSDKAKELNRVKSSIRACVEHVFGCMTMSMGGKLTRKIGLERNDAWWGLKNLTFNFLRYLQRSSHIATVA
;
A
#
# COMPACT_ATOMS: atom_id res chain seq x y z
N MET A 1 -0.12 41.70 3.78
CA MET A 1 0.03 40.26 3.51
C MET A 1 1.43 40.03 2.95
N GLY A 2 2.30 39.37 3.73
CA GLY A 2 3.65 39.04 3.27
C GLY A 2 3.62 37.90 2.24
N PRO A 3 4.64 37.79 1.37
CA PRO A 3 4.71 36.70 0.41
C PRO A 3 4.74 35.36 1.14
N VAL A 4 3.84 34.45 0.76
CA VAL A 4 3.88 33.05 1.20
C VAL A 4 5.15 32.45 0.61
N GLN A 5 6.17 32.27 1.45
CA GLN A 5 7.31 31.43 1.12
C GLN A 5 6.76 30.03 0.84
N LYS A 6 6.91 29.56 -0.41
CA LYS A 6 6.72 28.16 -0.74
C LYS A 6 7.80 27.38 0.03
N SER A 7 7.42 26.70 1.09
CA SER A 7 8.28 25.70 1.72
C SER A 7 8.46 24.56 0.72
N GLN A 8 9.57 24.56 -0.01
CA GLN A 8 10.05 23.36 -0.69
C GLN A 8 10.54 22.39 0.36
N THR A 9 9.70 21.45 0.77
CA THR A 9 10.12 20.19 1.41
C THR A 9 9.06 19.13 1.14
N THR A 10 9.00 18.63 -0.09
CA THR A 10 8.50 17.27 -0.33
C THR A 10 9.56 16.32 0.22
N SER A 11 9.57 16.09 1.54
CA SER A 11 10.30 14.96 2.12
C SER A 11 9.84 13.71 1.37
N HIS A 12 10.78 13.01 0.74
CA HIS A 12 10.47 11.75 0.07
C HIS A 12 9.92 10.78 1.11
N ASP A 13 8.88 10.01 0.78
CA ASP A 13 8.25 9.04 1.69
C ASP A 13 9.28 8.03 2.25
N SER A 14 10.39 7.81 1.53
CA SER A 14 11.57 7.07 1.98
C SER A 14 12.15 7.54 3.32
N GLN A 15 12.04 8.83 3.64
CA GLN A 15 12.55 9.42 4.89
C GLN A 15 11.67 9.09 6.10
N LEU A 16 10.41 8.68 5.88
CA LEU A 16 9.47 8.35 6.94
C LEU A 16 9.49 6.87 7.30
N LEU A 17 10.09 6.01 6.48
CA LEU A 17 10.11 4.57 6.69
C LEU A 17 10.63 4.13 8.07
N PRO A 18 11.72 4.71 8.63
CA PRO A 18 12.17 4.36 9.98
C PRO A 18 11.13 4.61 11.08
N ARG A 19 10.17 5.52 10.84
CA ARG A 19 9.07 5.81 11.78
C ARG A 19 7.87 4.87 11.59
N LEU A 20 7.82 4.16 10.48
CA LEU A 20 6.77 3.20 10.15
C LEU A 20 7.14 1.78 10.60
N LEU A 21 8.43 1.48 10.73
CA LEU A 21 8.92 0.22 11.27
C LEU A 21 8.72 0.22 12.79
N ASP A 22 7.84 -0.65 13.27
CA ASP A 22 7.58 -0.88 14.68
C ASP A 22 8.27 -2.18 15.12
N PRO A 23 9.25 -2.13 16.05
CA PRO A 23 9.89 -3.32 16.60
C PRO A 23 8.92 -4.28 17.31
N GLU A 24 7.74 -3.79 17.71
CA GLU A 24 6.70 -4.61 18.35
C GLU A 24 5.73 -5.26 17.33
N ASN A 25 6.03 -5.18 16.03
CA ASN A 25 5.24 -5.87 15.01
C ASN A 25 5.28 -7.40 15.23
N GLU A 26 4.14 -8.06 15.05
CA GLU A 26 4.03 -9.53 15.14
C GLU A 26 4.77 -10.28 14.01
N HIS A 27 5.15 -9.57 12.95
CA HIS A 27 5.74 -10.17 11.76
C HIS A 27 6.99 -9.41 11.33
N ASP A 28 8.01 -10.18 10.97
CA ASP A 28 9.30 -9.65 10.54
C ASP A 28 9.33 -9.29 9.06
N PHE A 29 8.20 -9.27 8.33
CA PHE A 29 8.19 -9.03 6.89
C PHE A 29 7.73 -7.62 6.51
N VAL A 30 8.50 -6.94 5.66
CA VAL A 30 8.15 -5.60 5.16
C VAL A 30 7.76 -5.63 3.68
N TRP A 31 6.52 -5.24 3.40
CA TRP A 31 5.97 -5.13 2.05
C TRP A 31 5.99 -3.68 1.57
N ALA A 32 6.65 -3.42 0.44
CA ALA A 32 6.64 -2.09 -0.17
C ALA A 32 6.86 -2.17 -1.69
N ASP A 33 6.60 -1.06 -2.38
CA ASP A 33 6.93 -0.93 -3.79
C ASP A 33 8.43 -0.70 -4.01
N SER A 34 8.88 -0.86 -5.26
CA SER A 34 10.30 -0.75 -5.61
C SER A 34 10.94 0.63 -5.37
N ALA A 35 10.17 1.68 -5.10
CA ALA A 35 10.72 2.98 -4.70
C ALA A 35 11.35 2.93 -3.29
N TYR A 36 10.99 1.92 -2.49
CA TYR A 36 11.58 1.63 -1.19
C TYR A 36 12.69 0.57 -1.26
N SER A 37 13.34 0.41 -2.42
CA SER A 37 14.46 -0.53 -2.61
C SER A 37 15.80 0.19 -2.66
N GLY A 38 16.88 -0.53 -2.35
CA GLY A 38 18.26 -0.04 -2.38
C GLY A 38 18.99 -0.24 -1.06
N GLU A 39 20.32 -0.05 -1.08
CA GLU A 39 21.22 -0.37 0.05
C GLU A 39 20.77 0.24 1.38
N CYS A 40 20.42 1.54 1.38
CA CYS A 40 19.96 2.23 2.58
C CYS A 40 18.73 1.57 3.23
N PHE A 41 17.82 1.01 2.43
CA PHE A 41 16.64 0.32 2.93
C PHE A 41 16.96 -1.09 3.42
N GLU A 42 17.79 -1.82 2.68
CA GLU A 42 18.23 -3.15 3.09
C GLU A 42 19.02 -3.08 4.41
N ASP A 43 19.88 -2.08 4.59
CA ASP A 43 20.60 -1.83 5.84
C ASP A 43 19.65 -1.52 7.00
N LEU A 44 18.63 -0.69 6.75
CA LEU A 44 17.62 -0.33 7.75
C LEU A 44 16.79 -1.55 8.18
N LEU A 45 16.34 -2.35 7.22
CA LEU A 45 15.55 -3.57 7.49
C LEU A 45 16.40 -4.60 8.24
N SER A 46 17.64 -4.80 7.81
CA SER A 46 18.61 -5.67 8.49
C SER A 46 18.86 -5.24 9.94
N LEU A 47 19.05 -3.94 10.19
CA LEU A 47 19.21 -3.39 11.54
C LEU A 47 17.97 -3.62 12.42
N GLY A 48 16.78 -3.55 11.82
CA GLY A 48 15.50 -3.79 12.49
C GLY A 48 15.10 -5.26 12.62
N GLY A 49 15.87 -6.19 12.04
CA GLY A 49 15.52 -7.62 12.02
C GLY A 49 14.40 -8.00 11.04
N PHE A 50 14.10 -7.14 10.06
CA PHE A 50 13.03 -7.35 9.09
C PHE A 50 13.53 -7.99 7.79
N GLU A 51 12.76 -8.93 7.25
CA GLU A 51 12.89 -9.50 5.91
C GLU A 51 12.18 -8.62 4.86
N SER A 52 12.91 -8.27 3.80
CA SER A 52 12.43 -7.45 2.69
C SER A 52 11.54 -8.25 1.74
N LEU A 53 10.24 -7.92 1.69
CA LEU A 53 9.30 -8.32 0.64
C LEU A 53 9.00 -7.17 -0.32
N ILE A 54 9.96 -6.28 -0.50
CA ILE A 54 9.87 -5.13 -1.38
C ILE A 54 9.97 -5.59 -2.84
N HIS A 55 9.22 -4.98 -3.76
CA HIS A 55 9.29 -5.31 -5.18
C HIS A 55 10.68 -5.02 -5.75
N GLU A 56 11.26 -6.01 -6.43
CA GLU A 56 12.52 -5.80 -7.15
C GLU A 56 12.26 -5.06 -8.47
N LYS A 57 13.14 -4.14 -8.84
CA LYS A 57 13.06 -3.39 -10.09
C LYS A 57 14.30 -3.63 -10.94
N GLY A 58 14.10 -4.03 -12.19
CA GLY A 58 15.18 -4.11 -13.16
C GLY A 58 15.74 -2.73 -13.48
N ALA A 59 17.04 -2.66 -13.70
CA ALA A 59 17.74 -1.45 -14.12
C ALA A 59 18.22 -1.56 -15.57
N ARG A 60 18.67 -0.43 -16.14
CA ARG A 60 19.30 -0.43 -17.47
C ARG A 60 20.49 -1.39 -17.45
N ASN A 61 20.52 -2.34 -18.38
CA ASN A 61 21.54 -3.39 -18.48
C ASN A 61 21.59 -4.37 -17.30
N HIS A 62 20.61 -4.32 -16.38
CA HIS A 62 20.49 -5.26 -15.28
C HIS A 62 19.03 -5.73 -15.17
N PRO A 63 18.58 -6.61 -16.08
CA PRO A 63 17.21 -7.11 -16.07
C PRO A 63 16.95 -7.97 -14.84
N LEU A 64 15.68 -8.05 -14.43
CA LEU A 64 15.26 -8.96 -13.37
C LEU A 64 15.56 -10.41 -13.75
N SER A 65 16.10 -11.16 -12.80
CA SER A 65 16.23 -12.61 -12.92
C SER A 65 14.84 -13.26 -13.01
N ASP A 66 14.76 -14.45 -13.59
CA ASP A 66 13.47 -15.16 -13.69
C ASP A 66 12.90 -15.51 -12.30
N LYS A 67 13.77 -15.78 -11.32
CA LYS A 67 13.37 -15.94 -9.91
C LYS A 67 12.75 -14.67 -9.36
N ALA A 68 13.36 -13.50 -9.58
CA ALA A 68 12.84 -12.22 -9.12
C ALA A 68 11.49 -11.87 -9.79
N LYS A 69 11.31 -12.22 -11.07
CA LYS A 69 10.02 -12.07 -11.75
C LYS A 69 8.93 -12.92 -11.10
N GLU A 70 9.22 -14.18 -10.79
CA GLU A 70 8.22 -15.06 -10.15
C GLU A 70 7.86 -14.58 -8.74
N LEU A 71 8.84 -14.16 -7.95
CA LEU A 71 8.59 -13.55 -6.63
C LEU A 71 7.76 -12.26 -6.75
N ASN A 72 8.10 -11.38 -7.69
CA ASN A 72 7.30 -10.19 -7.95
C ASN A 72 5.88 -10.52 -8.41
N ARG A 73 5.67 -11.64 -9.13
CA ARG A 73 4.33 -12.10 -9.54
C ARG A 73 3.48 -12.48 -8.33
N VAL A 74 4.05 -13.21 -7.37
CA VAL A 74 3.39 -13.52 -6.09
C VAL A 74 3.11 -12.24 -5.31
N LYS A 75 4.09 -11.34 -5.18
CA LYS A 75 3.90 -10.06 -4.50
C LYS A 75 2.80 -9.21 -5.14
N SER A 76 2.71 -9.23 -6.47
CA SER A 76 1.71 -8.46 -7.22
C SER A 76 0.29 -9.01 -7.08
N SER A 77 0.10 -10.32 -6.92
CA SER A 77 -1.24 -10.90 -6.74
C SER A 77 -1.87 -10.47 -5.41
N ILE A 78 -1.06 -10.39 -4.35
CA ILE A 78 -1.45 -9.87 -3.04
C ILE A 78 -1.74 -8.37 -3.13
N ARG A 79 -0.83 -7.60 -3.75
CA ARG A 79 -1.00 -6.16 -3.97
C ARG A 79 -2.29 -5.83 -4.73
N ALA A 80 -2.61 -6.59 -5.77
CA ALA A 80 -3.84 -6.40 -6.54
C ALA A 80 -5.11 -6.51 -5.68
N CYS A 81 -5.11 -7.40 -4.67
CA CYS A 81 -6.23 -7.51 -3.74
C CYS A 81 -6.46 -6.22 -2.93
N VAL A 82 -5.38 -5.55 -2.52
CA VAL A 82 -5.42 -4.29 -1.77
C VAL A 82 -5.75 -3.12 -2.70
N GLU A 83 -5.13 -3.05 -3.87
CA GLU A 83 -5.38 -2.00 -4.86
C GLU A 83 -6.83 -2.00 -5.33
N HIS A 84 -7.48 -3.15 -5.43
CA HIS A 84 -8.89 -3.22 -5.80
C HIS A 84 -9.79 -2.50 -4.78
N VAL A 85 -9.47 -2.57 -3.48
CA VAL A 85 -10.18 -1.83 -2.43
C VAL A 85 -10.08 -0.32 -2.70
N PHE A 86 -8.86 0.17 -2.88
CA PHE A 86 -8.61 1.58 -3.12
C PHE A 86 -9.16 2.05 -4.48
N GLY A 87 -9.14 1.19 -5.49
CA GLY A 87 -9.76 1.43 -6.79
C GLY A 87 -11.27 1.63 -6.66
N CYS A 88 -11.96 0.71 -5.98
CA CYS A 88 -13.39 0.85 -5.69
C CYS A 88 -13.69 2.12 -4.88
N MET A 89 -12.89 2.41 -3.85
CA MET A 89 -13.05 3.63 -3.06
C MET A 89 -12.91 4.90 -3.91
N THR A 90 -11.93 4.91 -4.81
CA THR A 90 -11.65 6.05 -5.69
C THR A 90 -12.76 6.24 -6.72
N MET A 91 -13.17 5.17 -7.39
CA MET A 91 -14.08 5.23 -8.54
C MET A 91 -15.56 5.28 -8.13
N SER A 92 -15.92 4.62 -7.03
CA SER A 92 -17.33 4.35 -6.68
C SER A 92 -17.74 4.85 -5.30
N MET A 93 -16.81 5.24 -4.43
CA MET A 93 -17.11 5.61 -3.03
C MET A 93 -16.67 7.03 -2.66
N GLY A 94 -16.61 7.92 -3.66
CA GLY A 94 -16.35 9.34 -3.45
C GLY A 94 -14.90 9.67 -3.09
N GLY A 95 -13.95 8.82 -3.45
CA GLY A 95 -12.52 9.09 -3.30
C GLY A 95 -11.88 8.55 -2.03
N LYS A 96 -10.55 8.73 -1.97
CA LYS A 96 -9.67 8.31 -0.87
C LYS A 96 -9.57 9.32 0.28
N LEU A 97 -10.16 10.51 0.12
CA LEU A 97 -10.12 11.58 1.11
C LEU A 97 -11.51 11.78 1.73
N THR A 98 -11.52 12.08 3.01
CA THR A 98 -12.73 12.34 3.79
C THR A 98 -12.56 13.65 4.53
N ARG A 99 -13.57 14.51 4.50
CA ARG A 99 -13.61 15.77 5.27
C ARG A 99 -14.80 15.73 6.22
N LYS A 100 -14.59 15.13 7.39
CA LYS A 100 -15.60 15.03 8.46
C LYS A 100 -15.13 15.82 9.67
N ILE A 101 -16.07 16.43 10.39
CA ILE A 101 -15.78 17.20 11.60
C ILE A 101 -15.75 16.23 12.79
N GLY A 102 -14.57 16.07 13.39
CA GLY A 102 -14.32 15.16 14.52
C GLY A 102 -13.76 13.80 14.09
N LEU A 103 -12.78 13.30 14.85
CA LEU A 103 -12.09 12.03 14.58
C LEU A 103 -13.06 10.84 14.65
N GLU A 104 -13.89 10.76 15.69
CA GLU A 104 -14.89 9.69 15.86
C GLU A 104 -15.82 9.54 14.64
N ARG A 105 -16.26 10.68 14.06
CA ARG A 105 -17.10 10.66 12.85
C ARG A 105 -16.33 10.21 11.62
N ASN A 106 -15.07 10.60 11.52
CA ASN A 106 -14.20 10.18 10.44
C ASN A 106 -13.95 8.67 10.51
N ASP A 107 -13.70 8.13 11.70
CA ASP A 107 -13.47 6.70 11.93
C ASP A 107 -14.73 5.88 11.64
N ALA A 108 -15.90 6.32 12.14
CA ALA A 108 -17.17 5.69 11.81
C ALA A 108 -17.45 5.69 10.29
N TRP A 109 -17.12 6.79 9.61
CA TRP A 109 -17.27 6.90 8.16
C TRP A 109 -16.33 5.96 7.39
N TRP A 110 -15.08 5.81 7.83
CA TRP A 110 -14.15 4.82 7.29
C TRP A 110 -14.62 3.38 7.53
N GLY A 111 -15.17 3.10 8.72
CA GLY A 111 -15.82 1.82 9.02
C GLY A 111 -16.95 1.51 8.05
N LEU A 112 -17.85 2.47 7.82
CA LEU A 112 -18.95 2.32 6.87
C LEU A 112 -18.48 2.11 5.42
N LYS A 113 -17.43 2.83 4.99
CA LYS A 113 -16.81 2.62 3.68
C LYS A 113 -16.27 1.20 3.54
N ASN A 114 -15.51 0.71 4.51
CA ASN A 114 -14.97 -0.66 4.47
C ASN A 114 -16.08 -1.72 4.47
N LEU A 115 -17.12 -1.54 5.29
CA LEU A 115 -18.27 -2.44 5.31
C LEU A 115 -19.00 -2.48 3.97
N THR A 116 -19.26 -1.30 3.37
CA THR A 116 -19.91 -1.18 2.07
C THR A 116 -19.09 -1.87 0.98
N PHE A 117 -17.77 -1.69 0.97
CA PHE A 117 -16.88 -2.39 0.04
C PHE A 117 -16.99 -3.92 0.20
N ASN A 118 -17.00 -4.43 1.44
CA ASN A 118 -17.13 -5.87 1.70
C ASN A 118 -18.46 -6.43 1.17
N PHE A 119 -19.57 -5.71 1.32
CA PHE A 119 -20.86 -6.12 0.75
C PHE A 119 -20.84 -6.13 -0.77
N LEU A 120 -20.30 -5.10 -1.42
CA LEU A 120 -20.17 -5.06 -2.88
C LEU A 120 -19.31 -6.21 -3.40
N ARG A 121 -18.18 -6.49 -2.73
CA ARG A 121 -17.28 -7.60 -3.06
C ARG A 121 -17.96 -8.95 -2.89
N TYR A 122 -18.76 -9.12 -1.83
CA TYR A 122 -19.54 -10.33 -1.61
C TYR A 122 -20.54 -10.55 -2.75
N LEU A 123 -21.35 -9.54 -3.08
CA LEU A 123 -22.34 -9.61 -4.15
C LEU A 123 -21.70 -9.95 -5.50
N GLN A 124 -20.57 -9.34 -5.84
CA GLN A 124 -19.84 -9.63 -7.08
C GLN A 124 -19.36 -11.10 -7.14
N ARG A 125 -18.90 -11.65 -6.02
CA ARG A 125 -18.47 -13.06 -5.96
C ARG A 125 -19.66 -14.00 -6.05
N SER A 126 -20.77 -13.70 -5.37
CA SER A 126 -21.99 -14.51 -5.42
C SER A 126 -22.62 -14.52 -6.81
N SER A 127 -22.66 -13.38 -7.51
CA SER A 127 -23.17 -13.32 -8.88
C SER A 127 -22.29 -14.07 -9.87
N HIS A 128 -20.97 -14.02 -9.70
CA HIS A 128 -20.04 -14.80 -10.51
C HIS A 128 -20.24 -16.31 -10.31
N ILE A 129 -20.45 -16.78 -9.07
CA ILE A 129 -20.77 -18.19 -8.79
C ILE A 129 -22.06 -18.61 -9.50
N ALA A 130 -23.11 -17.78 -9.42
CA ALA A 130 -24.38 -18.05 -10.08
C ALA A 130 -24.33 -18.01 -11.62
N THR A 131 -23.30 -17.37 -12.20
CA THR A 131 -23.10 -17.30 -13.66
C THR A 131 -22.25 -18.46 -14.19
N VAL A 132 -21.41 -19.06 -13.35
CA VAL A 132 -20.48 -20.15 -13.70
C VAL A 132 -21.05 -21.54 -13.38
N ALA A 133 -22.05 -21.61 -12.50
CA ALA A 133 -22.85 -22.82 -12.24
C ALA A 133 -23.92 -23.01 -13.32
#